data_AF-A0A388P031-F1
#
_entry.id   AF-A0A388P031-F1
#
_cell.length_a   1.000
_cell.length_b   1.000
_cell.length_c   1.000
_cell.angle_alpha   90.00
_cell.angle_beta   90.00
_cell.angle_gamma   90.00
#
_symmetry.space_group_name_H-M   'P 1'
#
loop_
_entity.id
_entity.type
_entity.pdbx_description
1 polymer ?
#
loop_
_entity_poly.entity_id
_entity_poly.type
_entity_poly.pdbx_seq_one_letter_code
_entity_poly.pdbx_strand_id
1 'polypeptide(L)'
;MRHRIASYNEESGRYRELLPVFYVPNKARKLVQVGKTGAYTFVDGSDEQYEISVAAMKESYELCYLNYKKMLDAGVAKEVARAVLPVALYSSMYVTMNARALMNFLSLRTAREGSHFPSYPQREIEMVAEKMEEHFARLMPITYAAFEKSGRVAP
;
A
#
# COMPACT_ATOMS: atom_id res chain seq x y z
N MET A 1 5.33 7.16 1.78
CA MET A 1 6.65 6.83 1.19
C MET A 1 7.74 6.92 2.25
N ARG A 2 8.40 5.82 2.62
CA ARG A 2 9.38 5.78 3.74
C ARG A 2 10.77 5.27 3.37
N HIS A 3 10.91 4.69 2.17
CA HIS A 3 12.19 4.19 1.67
C HIS A 3 12.93 5.34 0.98
N ARG A 4 13.89 5.93 1.70
CA ARG A 4 14.53 7.20 1.29
C ARG A 4 15.49 7.06 0.11
N ILE A 5 16.01 5.85 -0.12
CA ILE A 5 16.94 5.56 -1.22
C ILE A 5 16.13 5.13 -2.44
N ALA A 6 15.30 6.05 -2.92
CA ALA A 6 14.44 5.89 -4.09
C ALA A 6 14.05 7.27 -4.62
N SER A 7 13.67 7.35 -5.89
CA SER A 7 13.10 8.54 -6.50
C SER A 7 11.60 8.36 -6.67
N TYR A 8 10.82 9.36 -6.25
CA TYR A 8 9.36 9.35 -6.30
C TYR A 8 8.84 10.54 -7.09
N ASN A 9 7.83 10.31 -7.91
CA ASN A 9 7.02 11.36 -8.50
C ASN A 9 5.56 10.92 -8.44
N GLU A 10 4.73 11.61 -7.64
CA GLU A 10 3.34 11.23 -7.35
C GLU A 10 2.37 12.27 -7.92
N GLU A 11 1.20 11.81 -8.36
CA GLU A 11 0.08 12.67 -8.72
C GLU A 11 -0.30 13.63 -7.58
N SER A 12 -0.45 14.92 -7.90
CA SER A 12 -0.70 15.95 -6.89
C SER A 12 -2.15 16.43 -6.92
N GLY A 13 -2.87 16.16 -5.83
CA GLY A 13 -4.20 16.74 -5.58
C GLY A 13 -4.22 18.27 -5.40
N ARG A 14 -3.06 18.95 -5.44
CA ARG A 14 -3.00 20.42 -5.48
C ARG A 14 -3.25 20.95 -6.90
N TYR A 15 -2.79 20.19 -7.89
CA TYR A 15 -2.79 20.62 -9.29
C TYR A 15 -3.99 20.04 -10.05
N ARG A 16 -4.46 18.85 -9.68
CA ARG A 16 -5.55 18.14 -10.36
C ARG A 16 -6.75 17.89 -9.44
N GLU A 17 -7.94 17.84 -10.02
CA GLU A 17 -9.09 17.20 -9.39
C GLU A 17 -8.87 15.69 -9.34
N LEU A 18 -9.07 15.08 -8.17
CA LEU A 18 -8.81 13.66 -7.94
C LEU A 18 -10.02 12.82 -8.36
N LEU A 19 -9.74 11.67 -8.98
CA LEU A 19 -10.78 10.74 -9.44
C LEU A 19 -11.39 9.96 -8.27
N PRO A 20 -12.69 9.59 -8.32
CA PRO A 20 -13.38 8.86 -7.24
C PRO A 20 -13.04 7.37 -7.25
N VAL A 21 -11.75 7.02 -7.24
CA VAL A 21 -11.27 5.64 -7.21
C VAL A 21 -10.72 5.36 -5.83
N PHE A 22 -11.34 4.42 -5.11
CA PHE A 22 -11.01 4.11 -3.72
C PHE A 22 -10.66 2.64 -3.56
N TYR A 23 -9.71 2.35 -2.68
CA TYR A 23 -9.37 0.99 -2.28
C TYR A 23 -10.47 0.39 -1.41
N VAL A 24 -10.88 -0.84 -1.75
CA VAL A 24 -11.74 -1.70 -0.93
C VAL A 24 -11.05 -3.07 -0.87
N PRO A 25 -10.87 -3.67 0.31
CA PRO A 25 -10.24 -4.98 0.42
C PRO A 25 -11.10 -6.05 -0.25
N ASN A 26 -10.46 -7.05 -0.85
CA ASN A 26 -11.16 -8.23 -1.35
C ASN A 26 -11.43 -9.23 -0.20
N LYS A 27 -12.25 -10.25 -0.47
CA LYS A 27 -12.60 -11.28 0.54
C LYS A 27 -11.41 -12.07 1.09
N ALA A 28 -10.30 -12.16 0.34
CA ALA A 28 -9.10 -12.86 0.78
C ALA A 28 -8.24 -12.02 1.76
N ARG A 29 -8.58 -10.75 1.98
CA ARG A 29 -7.87 -9.90 2.93
C ARG A 29 -8.26 -10.27 4.35
N LYS A 30 -7.29 -10.74 5.12
CA LYS A 30 -7.44 -10.96 6.57
C LYS A 30 -7.88 -9.67 7.27
N LEU A 31 -8.98 -9.68 8.00
CA LEU A 31 -9.59 -8.47 8.57
C LEU A 31 -9.37 -8.30 10.07
N VAL A 32 -9.19 -9.41 10.78
CA VAL A 32 -9.17 -9.40 12.24
C VAL A 32 -7.74 -9.44 12.74
N GLN A 33 -7.42 -8.52 13.64
CA GLN A 33 -6.12 -8.47 14.32
C GLN A 33 -6.24 -9.18 15.67
N VAL A 34 -5.37 -10.15 15.93
CA VAL A 34 -5.27 -10.85 17.22
C VAL A 34 -3.84 -10.80 17.75
N GLY A 35 -3.66 -11.03 19.05
CA GLY A 35 -2.35 -10.95 19.72
C GLY A 35 -2.13 -9.65 20.48
N LYS A 36 -0.86 -9.34 20.78
CA LYS A 36 -0.46 -8.19 21.62
C LYS A 36 0.29 -7.16 20.78
N THR A 37 0.37 -5.93 21.28
CA THR A 37 1.14 -4.84 20.66
C THR A 37 2.56 -5.29 20.33
N GLY A 38 2.94 -5.21 19.06
CA GLY A 38 4.26 -5.65 18.56
C GLY A 38 4.34 -7.13 18.14
N ALA A 39 3.29 -7.93 18.37
CA ALA A 39 3.18 -9.32 17.96
C ALA A 39 1.74 -9.63 17.52
N TYR A 40 1.27 -8.88 16.53
CA TYR A 40 -0.05 -9.10 15.94
C TYR A 40 0.00 -10.16 14.86
N THR A 41 -1.02 -11.01 14.84
CA THR A 41 -1.34 -11.86 13.69
C THR A 41 -2.67 -11.41 13.11
N PHE A 42 -2.77 -11.44 11.79
CA PHE A 42 -4.01 -11.18 11.08
C PHE A 42 -4.65 -12.51 10.71
N VAL A 43 -5.95 -12.62 10.94
CA VAL A 43 -6.77 -13.79 10.63
C VAL A 43 -7.97 -13.37 9.77
N ASP A 44 -8.61 -14.35 9.14
CA ASP A 44 -9.79 -14.12 8.35
C ASP A 44 -10.92 -13.55 9.21
N GLY A 45 -11.67 -12.59 8.64
CA GLY A 45 -12.90 -12.11 9.24
C GLY A 45 -14.07 -13.01 8.88
N SER A 46 -15.17 -12.91 9.62
CA SER A 46 -16.45 -13.48 9.18
C SER A 46 -16.98 -12.74 7.95
N ASP A 47 -17.90 -13.37 7.22
CA ASP A 47 -18.62 -12.71 6.12
C ASP A 47 -19.30 -11.42 6.61
N GLU A 48 -19.91 -11.44 7.79
CA GLU A 48 -20.53 -10.25 8.40
C GLU A 48 -19.51 -9.12 8.63
N GLN A 49 -18.32 -9.43 9.15
CA GLN A 49 -17.26 -8.44 9.33
C GLN A 49 -16.80 -7.85 8.00
N TYR A 50 -16.71 -8.67 6.96
CA TYR A 50 -16.36 -8.21 5.61
C TYR A 50 -17.46 -7.29 5.05
N GLU A 51 -18.73 -7.71 5.10
CA GLU A 51 -19.84 -6.93 4.55
C GLU A 51 -20.00 -5.58 5.27
N ILE A 52 -19.93 -5.56 6.62
CA ILE A 52 -19.98 -4.32 7.40
C ILE A 52 -18.82 -3.39 7.01
N SER A 53 -17.60 -3.94 6.88
CA SER A 53 -16.42 -3.15 6.51
C SER A 53 -16.56 -2.54 5.12
N VAL A 54 -16.97 -3.33 4.13
CA VAL A 54 -17.15 -2.87 2.75
C VAL A 54 -18.28 -1.84 2.65
N ALA A 55 -19.42 -2.07 3.32
CA ALA A 55 -20.53 -1.15 3.34
C ALA A 55 -20.13 0.21 3.94
N ALA A 56 -19.52 0.20 5.13
CA ALA A 56 -19.08 1.42 5.82
C ALA A 56 -18.02 2.19 5.02
N MET A 57 -17.08 1.48 4.37
CA MET A 57 -16.11 2.09 3.46
C MET A 57 -16.79 2.81 2.30
N LYS A 58 -17.70 2.12 1.58
CA LYS A 58 -18.40 2.69 0.42
C LYS A 58 -19.22 3.93 0.80
N GLU A 59 -20.02 3.83 1.88
CA GLU A 59 -20.81 4.97 2.38
C GLU A 59 -19.92 6.17 2.69
N SER A 60 -18.80 5.94 3.39
CA SER A 60 -17.84 7.00 3.73
C SER A 60 -17.20 7.62 2.48
N TYR A 61 -16.86 6.81 1.49
CA TYR A 61 -16.22 7.25 0.26
C TYR A 61 -17.17 8.08 -0.62
N GLU A 62 -18.42 7.65 -0.75
CA GLU A 62 -19.45 8.40 -1.47
C GLU A 62 -19.70 9.77 -0.81
N LEU A 63 -19.89 9.80 0.50
CA LEU A 63 -20.14 11.05 1.23
C LEU A 63 -18.94 12.02 1.15
N CYS A 64 -17.72 11.52 1.35
CA CYS A 64 -16.53 12.37 1.30
C CYS A 64 -16.31 12.93 -0.11
N TYR A 65 -16.57 12.16 -1.16
CA TYR A 65 -16.38 12.61 -2.53
C TYR A 65 -17.45 13.63 -2.93
N LEU A 66 -18.70 13.42 -2.50
CA LEU A 66 -19.76 14.41 -2.64
C LEU A 66 -19.39 15.74 -1.98
N ASN A 67 -18.85 15.70 -0.77
CA ASN A 67 -18.40 16.92 -0.08
C ASN A 67 -17.17 17.57 -0.75
N TYR A 68 -16.23 16.76 -1.25
CA TYR A 68 -15.11 17.24 -2.05
C TYR A 68 -15.61 18.01 -3.29
N LYS A 69 -16.57 17.46 -4.03
CA LYS A 69 -17.19 18.12 -5.19
C LYS A 69 -17.91 19.40 -4.81
N LYS A 70 -18.72 19.40 -3.75
CA LYS A 70 -19.38 20.63 -3.24
C LYS A 70 -18.38 21.74 -2.93
N MET A 71 -17.24 21.41 -2.31
CA MET A 71 -16.19 22.38 -2.01
C MET A 71 -15.57 22.95 -3.30
N LEU A 72 -15.26 22.09 -4.27
CA LEU A 72 -14.72 22.52 -5.57
C LEU A 72 -15.71 23.41 -6.33
N ASP A 73 -16.99 23.03 -6.38
CA ASP A 73 -18.04 23.76 -7.09
C ASP A 73 -18.30 25.13 -6.44
N ALA A 74 -18.04 25.27 -5.13
CA ALA A 74 -18.06 26.53 -4.41
C ALA A 74 -16.76 27.37 -4.57
N GLY A 75 -15.80 26.92 -5.39
CA GLY A 75 -14.55 27.63 -5.65
C GLY A 75 -13.45 27.45 -4.59
N VAL A 76 -13.61 26.50 -3.67
CA VAL A 76 -12.56 26.20 -2.68
C VAL A 76 -11.32 25.61 -3.38
N ALA A 77 -10.14 26.07 -3.00
CA ALA A 77 -8.88 25.59 -3.57
C ALA A 77 -8.74 24.07 -3.43
N LYS A 78 -8.28 23.39 -4.50
CA LYS A 78 -8.13 21.93 -4.56
C LYS A 78 -7.33 21.36 -3.38
N GLU A 79 -6.27 22.07 -2.96
CA GLU A 79 -5.40 21.62 -1.89
C GLU A 79 -6.07 21.62 -0.50
N VAL A 80 -7.11 22.46 -0.33
CA VAL A 80 -7.97 22.52 0.86
C VAL A 80 -9.13 21.52 0.70
N ALA A 81 -9.80 21.53 -0.46
CA ALA A 81 -10.94 20.65 -0.73
C ALA A 81 -10.60 19.17 -0.52
N ARG A 82 -9.43 18.72 -0.98
CA ARG A 82 -9.00 17.32 -0.83
C ARG A 82 -8.83 16.85 0.62
N ALA A 83 -8.82 17.75 1.61
CA ALA A 83 -8.63 17.37 3.02
C ALA A 83 -9.76 16.48 3.55
N VAL A 84 -10.93 16.49 2.90
CA VAL A 84 -12.05 15.60 3.26
C VAL A 84 -11.90 14.18 2.69
N LEU A 85 -10.98 13.95 1.75
CA LEU A 85 -10.82 12.66 1.09
C LEU A 85 -10.03 11.69 2.00
N PRO A 86 -10.42 10.41 2.07
CA PRO A 86 -9.77 9.41 2.90
C PRO A 86 -8.42 8.97 2.31
N VAL A 87 -7.59 8.40 3.17
CA VAL A 87 -6.32 7.76 2.78
C VAL A 87 -6.50 6.55 1.85
N ALA A 88 -7.73 6.06 1.67
CA ALA A 88 -8.07 4.97 0.76
C ALA A 88 -8.23 5.42 -0.70
N LEU A 89 -8.21 6.73 -0.97
CA LEU A 89 -8.23 7.25 -2.33
C LEU A 89 -6.97 6.77 -3.09
N TYR A 90 -7.16 6.25 -4.30
CA TYR A 90 -6.04 5.86 -5.13
C TYR A 90 -5.20 7.08 -5.54
N SER A 91 -3.89 6.84 -5.61
CA SER A 91 -2.90 7.74 -6.17
C SER A 91 -2.08 6.97 -7.19
N SER A 92 -1.39 7.69 -8.07
CA SER A 92 -0.47 7.12 -9.04
C SER A 92 0.91 7.76 -8.89
N MET A 93 1.96 6.96 -9.05
CA MET A 93 3.33 7.45 -8.90
C MET A 93 4.32 6.66 -9.74
N TYR A 94 5.39 7.33 -10.15
CA TYR A 94 6.64 6.69 -10.56
C TYR A 94 7.53 6.46 -9.33
N VAL A 95 8.09 5.26 -9.25
CA VAL A 95 9.07 4.88 -8.23
C VAL A 95 10.27 4.27 -8.92
N THR A 96 11.46 4.84 -8.68
CA THR A 96 12.72 4.31 -9.21
C THR A 96 13.64 3.89 -8.07
N MET A 97 14.18 2.68 -8.17
CA MET A 97 15.15 2.10 -7.25
C MET A 97 16.22 1.36 -8.05
N ASN A 98 17.47 1.41 -7.60
CA ASN A 98 18.47 0.44 -8.04
C ASN A 98 18.26 -0.90 -7.31
N ALA A 99 18.95 -1.96 -7.74
CA ALA A 99 18.77 -3.30 -7.18
C ALA A 99 19.06 -3.38 -5.68
N ARG A 100 20.07 -2.64 -5.17
CA ARG A 100 20.39 -2.61 -3.73
C ARG A 100 19.25 -2.01 -2.91
N ALA A 101 18.72 -0.86 -3.36
CA ALA A 101 17.59 -0.22 -2.74
C ALA A 101 16.32 -1.11 -2.79
N LEU A 102 16.11 -1.80 -3.91
CA LEU A 102 14.99 -2.74 -4.06
C LEU A 102 15.12 -3.93 -3.12
N MET A 103 16.30 -4.55 -3.00
CA MET A 103 16.51 -5.64 -2.03
C MET A 103 16.22 -5.18 -0.60
N ASN A 104 16.70 -4.00 -0.19
CA ASN A 104 16.37 -3.43 1.12
C ASN A 104 14.87 -3.14 1.28
N PHE A 105 14.20 -2.71 0.20
CA PHE A 105 12.76 -2.55 0.19
C PHE A 105 12.05 -3.89 0.44
N LEU A 106 12.42 -4.94 -0.29
CA LEU A 106 11.82 -6.27 -0.18
C LEU A 106 12.04 -6.88 1.21
N SER A 107 13.24 -6.77 1.79
CA SER A 107 13.53 -7.23 3.17
C SER A 107 12.57 -6.67 4.22
N LEU A 108 12.01 -5.47 3.99
CA LEU A 108 11.11 -4.78 4.92
C LEU A 108 9.64 -4.78 4.48
N ARG A 109 9.34 -5.22 3.26
CA ARG A 109 8.01 -5.11 2.64
C ARG A 109 7.45 -6.43 2.16
N THR A 110 8.12 -7.54 2.43
CA THR A 110 7.58 -8.90 2.27
C THR A 110 7.71 -9.69 3.56
N ALA A 111 6.68 -10.44 3.92
CA ALA A 111 6.78 -11.53 4.87
C ALA A 111 7.17 -12.80 4.10
N ARG A 112 8.37 -13.34 4.39
CA ARG A 112 8.85 -14.61 3.84
C ARG A 112 9.44 -15.45 4.96
N GLU A 113 9.04 -16.71 4.99
CA GLU A 113 9.65 -17.71 5.85
C GLU A 113 11.15 -17.85 5.52
N GLY A 114 11.98 -18.07 6.54
CA GLY A 114 13.43 -18.17 6.37
C GLY A 114 14.19 -16.85 6.19
N SER A 115 13.50 -15.69 6.19
CA SER A 115 14.17 -14.38 6.23
C SER A 115 14.99 -14.24 7.51
N HIS A 116 16.22 -13.74 7.40
CA HIS A 116 17.09 -13.55 8.57
C HIS A 116 16.47 -12.54 9.57
N PHE A 117 15.81 -11.50 9.07
CA PHE A 117 15.01 -10.57 9.86
C PHE A 117 13.55 -10.62 9.37
N PRO A 118 12.66 -11.34 10.09
CA PRO A 118 11.24 -11.37 9.73
C PRO A 118 10.61 -9.97 9.72
N SER A 119 9.80 -9.70 8.70
CA SER A 119 9.05 -8.45 8.55
C SER A 119 7.55 -8.72 8.53
N TYR A 120 6.77 -7.76 9.02
CA TYR A 120 5.30 -7.83 9.13
C TYR A 120 4.66 -6.62 8.44
N PRO A 121 4.85 -6.47 7.11
CA PRO A 121 4.26 -5.36 6.37
C PRO A 121 2.74 -5.47 6.34
N GLN A 122 2.07 -4.33 6.21
CA GLN A 122 0.67 -4.32 5.80
C GLN A 122 0.53 -5.01 4.42
N ARG A 123 -0.52 -5.81 4.25
CA ARG A 123 -0.72 -6.61 3.02
C ARG A 123 -0.69 -5.76 1.75
N GLU A 124 -1.27 -4.57 1.78
CA GLU A 124 -1.38 -3.69 0.61
C GLU A 124 0.00 -3.25 0.07
N ILE A 125 0.99 -2.97 0.92
CA ILE A 125 2.36 -2.65 0.46
C ILE A 125 3.13 -3.92 0.08
N GLU A 126 2.81 -5.05 0.69
CA GLU A 126 3.38 -6.34 0.31
C GLU A 126 2.95 -6.77 -1.10
N MET A 127 1.70 -6.52 -1.48
CA MET A 127 1.22 -6.75 -2.86
C MET A 127 2.01 -5.94 -3.90
N VAL A 128 2.44 -4.73 -3.54
CA VAL A 128 3.33 -3.92 -4.40
C VAL A 128 4.72 -4.56 -4.45
N ALA A 129 5.24 -4.98 -3.30
CA ALA A 129 6.55 -5.60 -3.19
C ALA A 129 6.65 -6.90 -4.00
N GLU A 130 5.64 -7.76 -3.95
CA GLU A 130 5.55 -9.00 -4.72
C GLU A 130 5.66 -8.73 -6.23
N LYS A 131 4.92 -7.75 -6.75
CA LYS A 131 5.01 -7.40 -8.18
C LYS A 131 6.36 -6.83 -8.57
N MET A 132 6.97 -6.01 -7.72
CA MET A 132 8.33 -5.51 -7.96
C MET A 132 9.37 -6.65 -7.92
N GLU A 133 9.20 -7.59 -6.99
CA GLU A 133 10.06 -8.76 -6.83
C GLU A 133 9.97 -9.71 -8.03
N GLU A 134 8.78 -9.95 -8.58
CA GLU A 134 8.60 -10.73 -9.82
C GLU A 134 9.44 -10.15 -10.97
N HIS A 135 9.42 -8.82 -11.14
CA HIS A 135 10.25 -8.15 -12.14
C HIS A 135 11.75 -8.25 -11.83
N PHE A 136 12.14 -8.13 -10.55
CA PHE A 136 13.53 -8.29 -10.12
C PHE A 136 14.07 -9.69 -10.40
N ALA A 137 13.32 -10.73 -10.03
CA ALA A 137 13.67 -12.12 -10.26
C ALA A 137 13.84 -12.42 -11.77
N ARG A 138 12.96 -11.85 -12.61
CA ARG A 138 13.04 -12.01 -14.06
C ARG A 138 14.24 -11.28 -14.69
N LEU A 139 14.54 -10.06 -14.25
CA LEU A 139 15.57 -9.22 -14.87
C LEU A 139 16.98 -9.50 -14.33
N MET A 140 17.10 -9.92 -13.07
CA MET A 140 18.37 -10.15 -12.39
C MET A 140 18.37 -11.48 -11.61
N PRO A 141 18.16 -12.62 -12.27
CA PRO A 141 17.91 -13.91 -11.61
C PRO A 141 19.05 -14.38 -10.71
N ILE A 142 20.31 -14.12 -11.09
CA ILE A 142 21.49 -14.50 -10.30
C ILE A 142 21.54 -13.67 -9.00
N THR A 143 21.30 -12.36 -9.10
CA THR A 143 21.27 -11.47 -7.93
C THR A 143 20.10 -11.82 -7.01
N TYR A 144 18.93 -12.10 -7.57
CA TYR A 144 17.76 -12.53 -6.81
C TYR A 144 18.02 -13.85 -6.06
N ALA A 145 18.56 -14.87 -6.72
CA ALA A 145 18.90 -16.14 -6.08
C ALA A 145 19.94 -15.97 -4.96
N ALA A 146 20.92 -15.08 -5.14
CA ALA A 146 21.89 -14.75 -4.10
C ALA A 146 21.22 -14.05 -2.90
N PHE A 147 20.32 -13.09 -3.16
CA PHE A 147 19.53 -12.41 -2.13
C PHE A 147 18.69 -13.39 -1.29
N GLU A 148 17.98 -14.33 -1.95
CA GLU A 148 17.23 -15.39 -1.27
C GLU A 148 18.14 -16.25 -0.39
N LYS A 149 19.25 -16.75 -0.95
CA LYS A 149 20.20 -17.61 -0.25
C LYS A 149 20.86 -16.92 0.95
N SER A 150 21.04 -15.60 0.87
CA SER A 150 21.60 -14.76 1.93
C SER A 150 20.57 -14.33 2.98
N GLY A 151 19.42 -15.03 3.07
CA GLY A 151 18.40 -14.76 4.08
C GLY A 151 17.64 -13.46 3.84
N ARG A 152 17.56 -13.02 2.59
CA ARG A 152 16.85 -11.81 2.16
C ARG A 152 17.36 -10.54 2.84
N VAL A 153 18.67 -10.46 3.07
CA VAL A 153 19.35 -9.26 3.58
C VAL A 153 20.00 -8.51 2.42
N ALA A 154 19.72 -7.22 2.30
CA ALA A 154 20.37 -6.39 1.29
C ALA A 154 21.88 -6.26 1.59
N PRO A 155 22.76 -6.37 0.57
CA PRO A 155 24.20 -6.17 0.74
C PRO A 155 24.57 -4.70 1.03
#